data_AF-A0A5J5GLM4-F1
#
_entry.id   AF-A0A5J5GLM4-F1
#
_cell.length_a   1.000
_cell.length_b   1.000
_cell.length_c   1.000
_cell.angle_alpha   90.00
_cell.angle_beta   90.00
_cell.angle_gamma   90.00
#
_symmetry.space_group_name_H-M   'P 1'
#
loop_
_entity.id
_entity.type
_entity.pdbx_description
1 polymer ?
#
loop_
_entity_poly.entity_id
_entity_poly.type
_entity_poly.pdbx_seq_one_letter_code
_entity_poly.pdbx_strand_id
1 'polypeptide(L)'
;MKTGLAALSLLVLLAACGREPPVPYVRLITGEAPEGPVRVTIFATDQAEIGVGTRKGVRALPEGSYARARALVERDFPRIFSRQAALREARDCPDVGEATVQAQPAASGIAAVGWSCGEDGVLALVEELRAIVPR
;
A
#
# COMPACT_ATOMS: atom_id res chain seq x y z
N MET A 1 27.84 37.22 -28.61
CA MET A 1 27.91 35.74 -28.54
C MET A 1 27.09 35.32 -27.33
N LYS A 2 25.89 34.76 -27.54
CA LYS A 2 24.97 34.32 -26.48
C LYS A 2 24.81 32.81 -26.61
N THR A 3 25.41 32.05 -25.71
CA THR A 3 25.16 30.60 -25.56
C THR A 3 23.97 30.40 -24.65
N GLY A 4 22.94 29.74 -25.17
CA GLY A 4 21.81 29.27 -24.39
C GLY A 4 22.16 28.04 -23.57
N LEU A 5 21.47 27.88 -22.45
CA LEU A 5 21.17 26.59 -21.86
C LEU A 5 19.67 26.56 -21.58
N ALA A 6 18.97 25.82 -22.44
CA ALA A 6 17.66 25.28 -22.15
C ALA A 6 17.86 24.06 -21.26
N ALA A 7 17.37 24.07 -20.02
CA ALA A 7 17.23 22.88 -19.21
C ALA A 7 16.24 23.12 -18.08
N LEU A 8 15.42 22.10 -17.79
CA LEU A 8 14.46 21.97 -16.69
C LEU A 8 13.22 22.88 -16.80
N SER A 9 11.98 22.38 -16.87
CA SER A 9 11.46 21.08 -16.50
C SER A 9 10.25 20.81 -17.36
N LEU A 10 10.33 19.73 -18.12
CA LEU A 10 9.23 19.11 -18.82
C LEU A 10 8.26 18.53 -17.77
N LEU A 11 7.49 19.41 -17.11
CA LEU A 11 6.30 19.06 -16.32
C LEU A 11 5.22 18.62 -17.32
N VAL A 12 5.41 17.43 -17.88
CA VAL A 12 4.37 16.77 -18.67
C VAL A 12 3.24 16.40 -17.72
N LEU A 13 2.22 17.27 -17.72
CA LEU A 13 0.85 16.90 -17.44
C LEU A 13 0.52 15.64 -18.26
N LEU A 14 0.55 14.49 -17.62
CA LEU A 14 -0.05 13.27 -18.14
C LEU A 14 -1.39 13.11 -17.44
N ALA A 15 -2.41 13.39 -18.25
CA ALA A 15 -3.82 13.38 -17.95
C ALA A 15 -4.31 12.03 -17.41
N ALA A 16 -5.43 12.11 -16.71
CA ALA A 16 -6.11 11.05 -16.01
C ALA A 16 -6.49 9.87 -16.92
N CYS A 17 -5.74 8.78 -16.76
CA CYS A 17 -6.15 7.42 -17.12
C CYS A 17 -5.47 6.47 -16.13
N GLY A 18 -6.21 5.96 -15.14
CA GLY A 18 -5.87 4.80 -14.30
C GLY A 18 -4.40 4.60 -13.88
N ARG A 19 -3.65 5.67 -13.57
CA ARG A 19 -2.20 5.59 -13.40
C ARG A 19 -1.87 4.80 -12.13
N GLU A 20 -1.12 3.72 -12.31
CA GLU A 20 -0.56 2.93 -11.20
C GLU A 20 0.20 3.88 -10.24
N PRO A 21 0.08 3.71 -8.91
CA PRO A 21 0.80 4.53 -7.94
C PRO A 21 2.29 4.62 -8.28
N PRO A 22 2.93 5.78 -8.10
CA PRO A 22 4.38 5.86 -8.19
C PRO A 22 5.01 4.91 -7.17
N VAL A 23 5.95 4.09 -7.64
CA VAL A 23 6.77 3.24 -6.78
C VAL A 23 7.94 4.05 -6.20
N PRO A 24 8.40 3.73 -4.98
CA PRO A 24 7.97 2.64 -4.11
C PRO A 24 6.82 3.03 -3.15
N TYR A 25 6.04 2.04 -2.70
CA TYR A 25 4.92 2.25 -1.77
C TYR A 25 4.63 1.05 -0.86
N VAL A 26 3.91 1.33 0.23
CA VAL A 26 3.15 0.35 1.03
C VAL A 26 1.68 0.71 0.93
N ARG A 27 0.81 -0.25 0.62
CA ARG A 27 -0.63 -0.03 0.44
C ARG A 27 -1.41 -0.98 1.32
N LEU A 28 -2.41 -0.45 2.02
CA LEU A 28 -3.45 -1.25 2.65
C LEU A 28 -4.78 -1.01 1.93
N ILE A 29 -5.56 -2.07 1.78
CA ILE A 29 -6.90 -2.08 1.19
C ILE A 29 -7.80 -2.73 2.23
N THR A 30 -8.88 -2.07 2.64
CA THR A 30 -9.77 -2.57 3.70
C THR A 30 -11.22 -2.32 3.39
N GLY A 31 -12.05 -3.33 3.66
CA GLY A 31 -13.51 -3.27 3.73
C GLY A 31 -14.21 -3.08 2.39
N GLU A 32 -15.52 -3.32 2.40
CA GLU A 32 -16.47 -2.82 1.41
C GLU A 32 -17.21 -1.65 2.07
N ALA A 33 -16.85 -0.40 1.74
CA ALA A 33 -17.75 0.72 2.03
C ALA A 33 -18.83 0.79 0.94
N PRO A 34 -19.98 1.44 1.17
CA PRO A 34 -20.99 1.65 0.13
C PRO A 34 -20.44 2.32 -1.13
N GLU A 35 -19.38 3.13 -0.97
CA GLU A 35 -18.69 3.81 -2.06
C GLU A 35 -17.51 3.00 -2.65
N GLY A 36 -17.18 1.83 -2.09
CA GLY A 36 -16.07 0.96 -2.48
C GLY A 36 -15.01 0.78 -1.39
N PRO A 37 -13.94 0.02 -1.65
CA PRO A 37 -12.93 -0.28 -0.65
C PRO A 37 -12.13 0.96 -0.25
N VAL A 38 -11.75 1.02 1.02
CA VAL A 38 -10.82 2.04 1.53
C VAL A 38 -9.41 1.64 1.14
N ARG A 39 -8.67 2.52 0.49
CA ARG A 39 -7.28 2.32 0.06
C ARG A 39 -6.41 3.38 0.71
N VAL A 40 -5.36 2.99 1.41
CA VAL A 40 -4.34 3.92 1.90
C VAL A 40 -3.01 3.49 1.32
N THR A 41 -2.34 4.40 0.60
CA THR A 41 -1.03 4.18 -0.02
C THR A 41 -0.03 5.15 0.60
N ILE A 42 1.01 4.62 1.24
CA ILE A 42 2.13 5.36 1.84
C ILE A 42 3.31 5.31 0.86
N PHE A 43 3.74 6.45 0.34
CA PHE A 43 4.82 6.58 -0.64
C PHE A 43 6.15 6.89 0.04
N ALA A 44 7.28 6.56 -0.61
CA ALA A 44 8.62 6.92 -0.12
C ALA A 44 8.91 8.40 0.06
N THR A 45 8.07 9.28 -0.49
CA THR A 45 8.11 10.73 -0.25
C THR A 45 7.43 11.14 1.06
N ASP A 46 7.11 10.17 1.94
CA ASP A 46 6.34 10.36 3.17
C ASP A 46 5.00 11.08 2.91
N GLN A 47 4.31 10.64 1.86
CA GLN A 47 2.95 11.07 1.53
C GLN A 47 1.99 9.89 1.65
N ALA A 48 0.77 10.17 2.09
CA ALA A 48 -0.33 9.22 2.05
C ALA A 48 -1.37 9.64 1.01
N GLU A 49 -1.70 8.77 0.07
CA GLU A 49 -2.96 8.83 -0.68
C GLU A 49 -4.00 7.99 0.06
N ILE A 50 -5.11 8.61 0.46
CA ILE A 50 -6.27 7.98 1.08
C ILE A 50 -7.41 8.06 0.09
N GLY A 51 -7.90 6.89 -0.33
CA GLY A 51 -9.01 6.76 -1.26
C GLY A 51 -10.18 5.99 -0.66
N VAL A 52 -11.40 6.47 -0.92
CA VAL A 52 -12.65 5.72 -0.69
C VAL A 52 -13.46 5.82 -1.98
N GLY A 53 -13.65 4.68 -2.64
CA GLY A 53 -14.29 4.67 -3.96
C GLY A 53 -13.50 5.46 -5.00
N THR A 54 -14.16 6.48 -5.56
CA THR A 54 -13.56 7.42 -6.53
C THR A 54 -12.90 8.63 -5.87
N ARG A 55 -13.17 8.89 -4.58
CA ARG A 55 -12.59 10.02 -3.85
C ARG A 55 -11.17 9.68 -3.44
N LYS A 56 -10.25 10.62 -3.65
CA LYS A 56 -8.84 10.50 -3.25
C LYS A 56 -8.37 11.81 -2.61
N GLY A 57 -7.68 11.71 -1.49
CA GLY A 57 -6.97 12.81 -0.84
C GLY A 57 -5.51 12.45 -0.64
N VAL A 58 -4.61 13.40 -0.91
CA VAL A 58 -3.17 13.24 -0.66
C VAL A 58 -2.77 14.17 0.47
N ARG A 59 -1.97 13.67 1.41
CA ARG A 59 -1.40 14.49 2.50
C ARG A 59 0.03 14.11 2.82
N ALA A 60 0.78 15.06 3.36
CA ALA A 60 2.09 14.82 3.94
C ALA A 60 1.97 14.04 5.27
N LEU A 61 2.95 13.19 5.52
CA LEU A 61 3.15 12.47 6.78
C LEU A 61 4.43 12.98 7.47
N PRO A 62 4.65 12.63 8.75
CA PRO A 62 5.95 12.82 9.38
C PRO A 62 7.08 12.12 8.60
N GLU A 63 8.27 12.71 8.63
CA GLU A 63 9.47 12.11 8.02
C GLU A 63 9.73 10.68 8.54
N GLY A 64 10.08 9.77 7.65
CA GLY A 64 10.37 8.37 7.97
C GLY A 64 9.12 7.48 8.11
N SER A 65 7.92 8.01 7.83
CA SER A 65 6.67 7.23 7.85
C SER A 65 6.69 6.06 6.87
N TYR A 66 7.22 6.24 5.67
CA TYR A 66 7.39 5.15 4.71
C TYR A 66 8.40 4.12 5.19
N ALA A 67 9.56 4.54 5.70
CA ALA A 67 10.57 3.63 6.21
C ALA A 67 9.99 2.77 7.36
N ARG A 68 9.20 3.39 8.24
CA ARG A 68 8.46 2.69 9.29
C ARG A 68 7.43 1.70 8.73
N ALA A 69 6.61 2.13 7.78
CA ALA A 69 5.62 1.25 7.13
C ALA A 69 6.31 0.06 6.43
N ARG A 70 7.44 0.31 5.78
CA ARG A 70 8.24 -0.69 5.10
C ARG A 70 8.82 -1.71 6.08
N ALA A 71 9.38 -1.25 7.19
CA ALA A 71 9.92 -2.13 8.22
C ALA A 71 8.87 -3.05 8.84
N LEU A 72 7.64 -2.55 9.08
CA LEU A 72 6.53 -3.38 9.57
C LEU A 72 6.19 -4.50 8.58
N VAL A 73 6.08 -4.15 7.30
CA VAL A 73 5.81 -5.09 6.23
C VAL A 73 6.94 -6.13 6.09
N GLU A 74 8.20 -5.73 6.08
CA GLU A 74 9.34 -6.63 5.95
C GLU A 74 9.46 -7.59 7.15
N ARG A 75 9.09 -7.12 8.35
CA ARG A 75 9.00 -7.92 9.58
C ARG A 75 7.91 -8.98 9.50
N ASP A 76 6.69 -8.60 9.07
CA ASP A 76 5.51 -9.44 9.25
C ASP A 76 5.13 -10.28 8.03
N PHE A 77 5.45 -9.84 6.81
CA PHE A 77 5.11 -10.56 5.57
C PHE A 77 5.55 -12.02 5.59
N PRO A 78 6.81 -12.37 5.93
CA PRO A 78 7.24 -13.77 5.93
C PRO A 78 6.39 -14.65 6.86
N ARG A 79 6.11 -14.17 8.08
CA ARG A 79 5.34 -14.91 9.09
C ARG A 79 3.89 -15.11 8.65
N ILE A 80 3.26 -14.05 8.13
CA ILE A 80 1.88 -14.07 7.64
C ILE A 80 1.79 -15.02 6.44
N PHE A 81 2.63 -14.81 5.42
CA PHE A 81 2.63 -15.61 4.19
C PHE A 81 2.81 -17.12 4.45
N SER A 82 3.74 -17.52 5.32
CA SER A 82 3.93 -18.94 5.67
C SER A 82 2.71 -19.57 6.34
N ARG A 83 1.98 -18.81 7.17
CA ARG A 83 0.76 -19.32 7.82
C ARG A 83 -0.41 -19.42 6.83
N GLN A 84 -0.53 -18.48 5.89
CA GLN A 84 -1.54 -18.54 4.82
C GLN A 84 -1.34 -19.76 3.93
N ALA A 85 -0.09 -20.05 3.55
CA ALA A 85 0.23 -21.24 2.77
C ALA A 85 -0.25 -22.52 3.46
N ALA A 86 -0.01 -22.66 4.77
CA ALA A 86 -0.45 -23.80 5.56
C ALA A 86 -1.99 -23.90 5.69
N LEU A 87 -2.70 -22.77 5.72
CA LEU A 87 -4.17 -22.74 5.81
C LEU A 87 -4.84 -23.03 4.47
N ARG A 88 -4.28 -22.56 3.35
CA ARG A 88 -4.78 -22.83 2.01
C ARG A 88 -4.73 -24.32 1.67
N GLU A 89 -3.71 -25.01 2.14
CA GLU A 89 -3.62 -26.48 2.00
C GLU A 89 -4.70 -27.22 2.82
N ALA A 90 -5.24 -26.58 3.87
CA ALA A 90 -6.20 -27.20 4.80
C ALA A 90 -7.68 -26.86 4.53
N ARG A 91 -8.00 -25.83 3.72
CA ARG A 91 -9.39 -25.37 3.49
C ARG A 91 -9.60 -24.75 2.09
N ASP A 92 -10.80 -24.93 1.54
CA ASP A 92 -11.31 -24.16 0.38
C ASP A 92 -11.61 -22.72 0.80
N CYS A 93 -10.57 -21.88 0.78
CA CYS A 93 -10.64 -20.46 1.09
C CYS A 93 -10.99 -19.65 -0.16
N PRO A 94 -11.93 -18.68 -0.11
CA PRO A 94 -12.16 -17.78 -1.23
C PRO A 94 -10.90 -16.94 -1.51
N ASP A 95 -10.66 -16.60 -2.77
CA ASP A 95 -9.38 -15.99 -3.23
C ASP A 95 -9.20 -14.50 -2.87
N VAL A 96 -10.23 -13.83 -2.32
CA VAL A 96 -10.18 -12.39 -2.01
C VAL A 96 -10.47 -12.12 -0.54
N GLY A 97 -9.51 -11.51 0.15
CA GLY A 97 -9.65 -11.11 1.55
C GLY A 97 -10.20 -9.70 1.70
N GLU A 98 -11.05 -9.47 2.71
CA GLU A 98 -11.64 -8.14 3.01
C GLU A 98 -10.59 -7.10 3.41
N ALA A 99 -9.39 -7.54 3.76
CA ALA A 99 -8.23 -6.70 4.03
C ALA A 99 -7.01 -7.24 3.28
N THR A 100 -6.23 -6.36 2.65
CA THR A 100 -4.98 -6.71 1.95
C THR A 100 -3.91 -5.68 2.25
N VAL A 101 -2.67 -6.13 2.45
CA VAL A 101 -1.49 -5.27 2.51
C VAL A 101 -0.56 -5.63 1.36
N GLN A 102 -0.12 -4.63 0.61
CA GLN A 102 0.74 -4.73 -0.56
C GLN A 102 1.98 -3.87 -0.36
N ALA A 103 3.10 -4.29 -0.94
CA ALA A 103 4.31 -3.49 -0.95
C ALA A 103 5.03 -3.60 -2.29
N GLN A 104 5.49 -2.46 -2.79
CA GLN A 104 6.25 -2.39 -4.03
C GLN A 104 7.51 -1.54 -3.84
N PRO A 105 8.72 -2.07 -4.13
CA PRO A 105 9.02 -3.46 -4.52
C PRO A 105 8.55 -4.50 -3.49
N ALA A 106 8.50 -5.77 -3.88
CA ALA A 106 8.12 -6.85 -2.95
C ALA A 106 8.98 -6.80 -1.66
N ALA A 107 8.36 -7.06 -0.51
CA ALA A 107 9.04 -7.10 0.77
C ALA A 107 9.37 -8.54 1.12
N SER A 108 10.65 -8.83 1.33
CA SER A 108 11.11 -10.21 1.56
C SER A 108 10.67 -11.18 0.44
N GLY A 109 10.61 -10.70 -0.81
CA GLY A 109 10.11 -11.47 -1.96
C GLY A 109 8.59 -11.61 -2.07
N ILE A 110 7.83 -11.06 -1.12
CA ILE A 110 6.36 -11.16 -1.06
C ILE A 110 5.75 -9.82 -1.46
N ALA A 111 4.88 -9.84 -2.48
CA ALA A 111 4.24 -8.62 -3.00
C ALA A 111 3.03 -8.18 -2.16
N ALA A 112 2.30 -9.14 -1.58
CA ALA A 112 1.09 -8.87 -0.82
C ALA A 112 0.73 -10.03 0.12
N VAL A 113 -0.04 -9.70 1.16
CA VAL A 113 -0.74 -10.65 2.05
C VAL A 113 -2.19 -10.19 2.23
N GLY A 114 -3.13 -11.14 2.30
CA GLY A 114 -4.58 -10.85 2.34
C GLY A 114 -5.31 -11.65 3.42
N TRP A 115 -6.35 -11.06 4.01
CA TRP A 115 -7.20 -11.70 5.01
C TRP A 115 -8.35 -12.46 4.34
N SER A 116 -8.06 -13.59 3.71
CA SER A 116 -9.08 -14.42 3.05
C SER A 116 -9.49 -15.67 3.84
N CYS A 117 -8.77 -15.98 4.93
CA CYS A 117 -9.04 -17.19 5.72
C CYS A 117 -8.60 -17.12 7.19
N GLY A 118 -9.07 -16.09 7.92
CA GLY A 118 -8.97 -16.05 9.39
C GLY A 118 -7.60 -15.67 9.96
N GLU A 119 -6.79 -14.90 9.22
CA GLU A 119 -5.48 -14.47 9.73
C GLU A 119 -5.49 -13.14 10.47
N ASP A 120 -5.57 -13.20 11.80
CA ASP A 120 -5.43 -12.04 12.69
C ASP A 120 -4.16 -11.22 12.42
N GLY A 121 -3.10 -11.84 11.87
CA GLY A 121 -1.84 -11.18 11.53
C GLY A 121 -1.99 -10.08 10.47
N VAL A 122 -2.90 -10.24 9.50
CA VAL A 122 -3.14 -9.21 8.48
C VAL A 122 -3.88 -8.03 9.08
N LEU A 123 -4.90 -8.26 9.91
CA LEU A 123 -5.66 -7.20 10.57
C LEU A 123 -4.80 -6.40 11.55
N ALA A 124 -3.95 -7.07 12.33
CA ALA A 124 -2.99 -6.39 13.21
C ALA A 124 -2.02 -5.50 12.40
N LEU A 125 -1.48 -6.00 11.29
CA LEU A 125 -0.62 -5.21 10.40
C LEU A 125 -1.36 -4.00 9.79
N VAL A 126 -2.61 -4.18 9.39
CA VAL A 126 -3.46 -3.10 8.89
C VAL A 126 -3.64 -2.00 9.94
N GLU A 127 -3.92 -2.36 11.18
CA GLU A 127 -4.09 -1.39 12.26
C GLU A 127 -2.78 -0.66 12.61
N GLU A 128 -1.63 -1.37 12.64
CA GLU A 128 -0.31 -0.75 12.81
C GLU A 128 0.01 0.24 11.67
N LEU A 129 -0.30 -0.11 10.43
CA LEU A 129 -0.10 0.76 9.26
C LEU A 129 -1.06 1.96 9.27
N ARG A 130 -2.32 1.77 9.68
CA ARG A 130 -3.28 2.87 9.85
C ARG A 130 -2.82 3.87 10.89
N ALA A 131 -2.16 3.40 11.96
CA ALA A 131 -1.62 4.28 13.00
C ALA A 131 -0.49 5.21 12.51
N ILE A 132 0.16 4.89 11.38
CA ILE A 132 1.15 5.79 10.73
C ILE A 132 0.45 6.97 10.04
N VAL A 133 -0.82 6.83 9.67
CA VAL A 133 -1.57 7.78 8.86
C VAL A 133 -2.58 8.48 9.78
N PRO A 134 -2.21 9.59 10.44
CA PRO A 134 -2.99 10.19 11.54
C PRO A 134 -4.38 10.64 11.08
N ARG A 135 -5.47 10.19 11.70
CA ARG A 135 -6.86 10.42 11.22
C ARG A 135 -7.12 11.86 10.80
#